data_AF-A0A3P3WFS8-F1
#
_entry.id   AF-A0A3P3WFS8-F1
#
_cell.length_a   1.000
_cell.length_b   1.000
_cell.length_c   1.000
_cell.angle_alpha   90.00
_cell.angle_beta   90.00
_cell.angle_gamma   90.00
#
_symmetry.space_group_name_H-M   'P 1'
#
loop_
_entity.id
_entity.type
_entity.pdbx_description
1 polymer ?
#
loop_
_entity_poly.entity_id
_entity_poly.type
_entity_poly.pdbx_seq_one_letter_code
_entity_poly.pdbx_strand_id
1 'polypeptide(L)'
;MTQKLYIIIAFILFSGVAFGQASASSDFFISVAFEDDIPVEEIEVYYYQALNNNVERISFKPDSLRNTIEISGHHHYVVGAGMPVIVFSHKGKKIYDSHFEGLTKIEKEEAEIQNLYYLVISRAGFSTADEDFREKLIFSNENPNIIIRYENVNGKIRYDISNKPHYFLPVYEMSISNKLIKVNPSK
;
A
#
# COMPACT_ATOMS: atom_id res chain seq x y z
N MET A 1 24.88 -49.84 18.88
CA MET A 1 24.10 -48.68 19.40
C MET A 1 24.65 -47.36 18.88
N THR A 2 25.97 -47.21 18.83
CA THR A 2 26.72 -46.00 18.44
C THR A 2 26.43 -45.49 17.00
N GLN A 3 26.37 -46.36 15.99
CA GLN A 3 26.08 -45.93 14.60
C GLN A 3 24.72 -45.26 14.41
N LYS A 4 23.67 -45.75 15.09
CA LYS A 4 22.32 -45.16 15.01
C LYS A 4 22.29 -43.75 15.61
N LEU A 5 23.09 -43.51 16.66
CA LEU A 5 23.21 -42.21 17.31
C LEU A 5 23.89 -41.18 16.40
N TYR A 6 24.95 -41.57 15.69
CA TYR A 6 25.63 -40.68 14.72
C TYR A 6 24.74 -40.29 13.55
N ILE A 7 23.89 -41.20 13.06
CA ILE A 7 22.92 -40.90 12.00
C ILE A 7 21.90 -39.86 12.47
N ILE A 8 21.37 -40.00 13.69
CA ILE A 8 20.41 -39.04 14.27
C ILE A 8 21.07 -37.68 14.47
N ILE A 9 22.30 -37.64 15.00
CA ILE A 9 23.04 -36.38 15.19
C ILE A 9 23.33 -35.71 13.84
N ALA A 10 23.70 -36.47 12.82
CA ALA A 10 23.88 -35.94 11.47
C ALA A 10 22.58 -35.36 10.92
N PHE A 11 21.44 -36.05 11.06
CA PHE A 11 20.13 -35.53 10.64
C PHE A 11 19.73 -34.25 11.37
N ILE A 12 20.00 -34.15 12.68
CA ILE A 12 19.73 -32.93 13.45
C ILE A 12 20.62 -31.78 12.97
N LEU A 13 21.91 -32.03 12.75
CA LEU A 13 22.84 -31.03 12.22
C LEU A 13 22.47 -30.57 10.80
N PHE A 14 22.02 -31.49 9.93
CA PHE A 14 21.53 -31.15 8.60
C PHE A 14 20.16 -30.44 8.62
N SER A 15 19.31 -30.73 9.60
CA SER A 15 18.02 -30.04 9.75
C SER A 15 18.15 -28.56 10.14
N GLY A 16 19.26 -28.20 10.82
CA GLY A 16 19.56 -26.81 11.15
C GLY A 16 19.91 -25.94 9.93
N VAL A 17 20.27 -26.54 8.79
CA VAL A 17 20.65 -25.83 7.55
C VAL A 17 19.47 -25.68 6.58
N ALA A 18 18.34 -26.33 6.86
CA ALA A 18 17.22 -26.47 5.92
C ALA A 18 16.18 -25.33 5.96
N PHE A 19 16.41 -24.27 6.74
CA PHE A 19 15.49 -23.12 6.87
C PHE A 19 16.09 -21.81 6.34
N GLY A 20 16.82 -21.87 5.22
CA GLY A 20 17.21 -20.67 4.48
C GLY A 20 16.00 -20.07 3.77
N GLN A 21 15.49 -18.94 4.25
CA GLN A 21 14.53 -18.15 3.48
C GLN A 21 15.26 -17.54 2.26
N ALA A 22 14.77 -17.84 1.05
CA ALA A 22 15.32 -17.25 -0.15
C ALA A 22 15.01 -15.74 -0.18
N SER A 23 16.00 -14.90 -0.49
CA SER A 23 15.84 -13.46 -0.64
C SER A 23 16.21 -13.00 -2.05
N ALA A 24 15.66 -11.85 -2.43
CA ALA A 24 15.91 -11.21 -3.72
C ALA A 24 15.77 -9.69 -3.59
N SER A 25 16.09 -8.98 -4.66
CA SER A 25 15.95 -7.53 -4.78
C SER A 25 15.31 -7.18 -6.11
N SER A 26 14.62 -6.05 -6.18
CA SER A 26 14.08 -5.55 -7.45
C SER A 26 13.82 -4.06 -7.41
N ASP A 27 14.03 -3.44 -8.57
CA ASP A 27 13.50 -2.12 -8.87
C ASP A 27 12.02 -2.19 -9.24
N PHE A 28 11.30 -1.12 -8.97
CA PHE A 28 9.93 -0.94 -9.43
C PHE A 28 9.72 0.48 -9.97
N PHE A 29 8.80 0.57 -10.91
CA PHE A 29 8.30 1.84 -11.45
C PHE A 29 6.80 1.70 -11.70
N ILE A 30 6.02 2.66 -11.19
CA ILE A 30 4.56 2.68 -11.26
C ILE A 30 4.09 4.12 -11.41
N SER A 31 3.07 4.33 -12.24
CA SER A 31 2.36 5.60 -12.34
C SER A 31 0.90 5.38 -11.95
N VAL A 32 0.40 6.18 -11.02
CA VAL A 32 -1.01 6.16 -10.59
C VAL A 32 -1.63 7.52 -10.88
N ALA A 33 -2.91 7.54 -11.19
CA ALA A 33 -3.69 8.74 -11.41
C ALA A 33 -4.68 8.98 -10.27
N PHE A 34 -5.16 10.21 -10.17
CA PHE A 34 -6.19 10.63 -9.22
C PHE A 34 -7.31 11.32 -9.99
N GLU A 35 -8.55 11.22 -9.50
CA GLU A 35 -9.66 12.04 -10.01
C GLU A 35 -9.37 13.53 -9.84
N ASP A 36 -9.96 14.35 -10.72
CA ASP A 36 -9.64 15.78 -10.86
C ASP A 36 -9.90 16.61 -9.59
N ASP A 37 -10.72 16.12 -8.66
CA ASP A 37 -11.01 16.76 -7.37
C ASP A 37 -9.92 16.49 -6.30
N ILE A 38 -8.93 15.65 -6.61
CA ILE A 38 -7.80 15.30 -5.75
C ILE A 38 -6.49 15.77 -6.42
N PRO A 39 -6.01 16.99 -6.11
CA PRO A 39 -4.83 17.55 -6.75
C PRO A 39 -3.54 16.86 -6.28
N VAL A 40 -2.77 16.31 -7.22
CA VAL A 40 -1.54 15.54 -6.91
C VAL A 40 -0.42 16.35 -6.27
N GLU A 41 -0.44 17.68 -6.35
CA GLU A 41 0.55 18.56 -5.71
C GLU A 41 0.39 18.62 -4.19
N GLU A 42 -0.81 18.33 -3.70
CA GLU A 42 -1.16 18.34 -2.27
C GLU A 42 -1.01 16.96 -1.62
N ILE A 43 -0.62 15.94 -2.40
CA ILE A 43 -0.52 14.56 -1.93
C ILE A 43 0.83 14.32 -1.26
N GLU A 44 0.76 13.81 -0.03
CA GLU A 44 1.89 13.25 0.69
C GLU A 44 1.96 11.73 0.45
N VAL A 45 3.17 11.19 0.26
CA VAL A 45 3.40 9.77 -0.04
C VAL A 45 4.16 9.08 1.09
N TYR A 46 3.62 7.97 1.55
CA TYR A 46 4.17 7.11 2.61
C TYR A 46 4.23 5.66 2.14
N TYR A 47 4.91 4.81 2.91
CA TYR A 47 4.87 3.36 2.70
C TYR A 47 4.90 2.61 4.04
N TYR A 48 4.31 1.42 4.07
CA TYR A 48 4.42 0.53 5.22
C TYR A 48 5.78 -0.17 5.21
N GLN A 49 6.55 0.03 6.27
CA GLN A 49 7.73 -0.77 6.53
C GLN A 49 7.31 -2.15 7.05
N ALA A 50 7.80 -3.22 6.42
CA ALA A 50 7.55 -4.59 6.86
C ALA A 50 8.88 -5.27 7.23
N LEU A 51 8.87 -6.14 8.24
CA LEU A 51 10.07 -6.84 8.70
C LEU A 51 10.72 -7.71 7.61
N ASN A 52 9.93 -8.17 6.64
CA ASN A 52 10.36 -9.09 5.58
C ASN A 52 10.54 -8.39 4.22
N ASN A 53 10.39 -7.06 4.19
CA ASN A 53 10.56 -6.23 3.00
C ASN A 53 11.27 -4.93 3.39
N ASN A 54 12.53 -4.81 3.01
CA ASN A 54 13.32 -3.63 3.27
C ASN A 54 13.37 -2.74 2.03
N VAL A 55 12.86 -1.54 2.16
CA VAL A 55 12.89 -0.52 1.11
C VAL A 55 14.16 0.30 1.30
N GLU A 56 15.05 0.26 0.32
CA GLU A 56 16.26 1.09 0.37
C GLU A 56 15.92 2.54 0.06
N ARG A 57 15.12 2.76 -0.99
CA ARG A 57 14.70 4.09 -1.43
C ARG A 57 13.39 4.03 -2.18
N ILE A 58 12.53 5.02 -1.93
CA ILE A 58 11.40 5.39 -2.77
C ILE A 58 11.56 6.84 -3.17
N SER A 59 11.24 7.15 -4.42
CA SER A 59 11.14 8.50 -4.95
C SER A 59 9.84 8.63 -5.69
N PHE A 60 9.22 9.80 -5.61
CA PHE A 60 7.98 10.10 -6.32
C PHE A 60 8.08 11.43 -7.04
N LYS A 61 7.29 11.57 -8.09
CA LYS A 61 7.19 12.79 -8.89
C LYS A 61 5.73 13.01 -9.30
N PRO A 62 5.09 14.10 -8.83
CA PRO A 62 3.77 14.47 -9.33
C PRO A 62 3.85 15.06 -10.74
N ASP A 63 2.82 14.83 -11.54
CA ASP A 63 2.56 15.44 -12.85
C ASP A 63 1.15 16.03 -12.85
N SER A 64 1.10 17.34 -12.62
CA SER A 64 -0.11 18.17 -12.58
C SER A 64 -0.94 18.12 -13.85
N LEU A 65 -0.29 17.97 -15.01
CA LEU A 65 -0.98 18.01 -16.30
C LEU A 65 -1.86 16.78 -16.51
N ARG A 66 -1.43 15.65 -15.95
CA ARG A 66 -2.12 14.36 -16.06
C ARG A 66 -2.80 13.92 -14.77
N ASN A 67 -2.72 14.75 -13.73
CA ASN A 67 -3.10 14.43 -12.35
C ASN A 67 -2.58 13.05 -11.90
N THR A 68 -1.29 12.80 -12.13
CA THR A 68 -0.64 11.51 -11.82
C THR A 68 0.54 11.66 -10.88
N ILE A 69 0.89 10.57 -10.19
CA ILE A 69 2.12 10.43 -9.42
C ILE A 69 2.90 9.24 -9.96
N GLU A 70 4.11 9.49 -10.41
CA GLU A 70 5.08 8.45 -10.73
C GLU A 70 5.88 8.09 -9.48
N ILE A 71 6.02 6.80 -9.20
CA ILE A 71 6.79 6.27 -8.07
C ILE A 71 7.80 5.27 -8.60
N SER A 72 9.02 5.38 -8.09
CA SER A 72 10.06 4.40 -8.33
C SER A 72 10.84 4.10 -7.05
N GLY A 73 11.45 2.93 -7.00
CA GLY A 73 12.25 2.55 -5.85
C GLY A 73 12.96 1.22 -6.01
N HIS A 74 13.78 0.91 -5.01
CA HIS A 74 14.50 -0.35 -4.87
C HIS A 74 14.11 -1.00 -3.54
N HIS A 75 13.82 -2.30 -3.57
CA HIS A 75 13.51 -3.04 -2.34
C HIS A 75 14.09 -4.45 -2.34
N HIS A 76 14.44 -4.91 -1.14
CA HIS A 76 14.89 -6.26 -0.82
C HIS A 76 13.76 -7.03 -0.15
N TYR A 77 13.52 -8.26 -0.57
CA TYR A 77 12.38 -9.05 -0.12
C TYR A 77 12.73 -10.52 0.05
N VAL A 78 12.01 -11.17 0.95
CA VAL A 78 11.96 -12.64 1.02
C VAL A 78 11.05 -13.14 -0.11
N VAL A 79 11.47 -14.18 -0.83
CA VAL A 79 10.70 -14.77 -1.93
C VAL A 79 9.29 -15.14 -1.45
N GLY A 80 8.28 -14.65 -2.16
CA GLY A 80 6.86 -14.78 -1.79
C GLY A 80 6.27 -13.55 -1.08
N ALA A 81 7.08 -12.57 -0.69
CA ALA A 81 6.60 -11.29 -0.19
C ALA A 81 6.02 -10.41 -1.32
N GLY A 82 5.03 -9.60 -0.95
CA GLY A 82 4.53 -8.51 -1.80
C GLY A 82 5.41 -7.26 -1.71
N MET A 83 5.12 -6.27 -2.53
CA MET A 83 5.73 -4.94 -2.40
C MET A 83 5.26 -4.25 -1.10
N PRO A 84 6.03 -3.27 -0.60
CA PRO A 84 5.55 -2.39 0.45
C PRO A 84 4.26 -1.72 0.01
N VAL A 85 3.28 -1.65 0.90
CA VAL A 85 2.04 -0.91 0.64
C VAL A 85 2.38 0.57 0.58
N ILE A 86 2.08 1.22 -0.54
CA ILE A 86 2.26 2.67 -0.70
C ILE A 86 0.95 3.34 -0.30
N VAL A 87 1.06 4.41 0.49
CA VAL A 87 -0.07 5.18 1.00
C VAL A 87 0.05 6.60 0.51
N PHE A 88 -0.98 7.10 -0.13
CA PHE A 88 -1.11 8.50 -0.52
C PHE A 88 -2.07 9.18 0.44
N SER A 89 -1.79 10.43 0.76
CA SER A 89 -2.48 11.15 1.82
C SER A 89 -2.85 12.54 1.32
N HIS A 90 -4.13 12.88 1.36
CA HIS A 90 -4.64 14.18 0.92
C HIS A 90 -5.51 14.82 2.01
N LYS A 91 -5.28 16.11 2.27
CA LYS A 91 -6.04 16.86 3.27
C LYS A 91 -7.34 17.36 2.66
N GLY A 92 -8.43 17.14 3.38
CA GLY A 92 -9.74 17.67 3.03
C GLY A 92 -10.40 18.33 4.22
N LYS A 93 -11.66 18.73 4.01
CA LYS A 93 -12.52 19.33 5.04
C LYS A 93 -13.84 18.59 5.10
N LYS A 94 -14.40 18.44 6.30
CA LYS A 94 -15.75 17.94 6.49
C LYS A 94 -16.51 18.87 7.44
N ILE A 95 -17.72 19.24 7.03
CA ILE A 95 -18.58 20.14 7.79
C ILE A 95 -19.61 19.29 8.54
N TYR A 96 -19.82 19.60 9.81
CA TYR A 96 -20.81 18.98 10.69
C TYR A 96 -21.69 20.05 11.32
N ASP A 97 -22.88 19.64 11.76
CA ASP A 97 -23.69 20.46 12.66
C ASP A 97 -23.11 20.32 14.07
N SER A 98 -22.84 21.44 14.74
CA SER A 98 -22.29 21.43 16.11
C SER A 98 -23.27 20.79 17.09
N HIS A 99 -22.74 19.92 17.96
CA HIS A 99 -23.50 19.23 19.01
C HIS A 99 -23.31 19.86 20.41
N PHE A 100 -22.50 20.92 20.54
CA PHE A 100 -22.38 21.65 21.80
C PHE A 100 -23.58 22.59 21.97
N GLU A 101 -24.53 22.18 22.81
CA GLU A 101 -25.74 22.92 23.13
C GLU A 101 -25.43 24.21 23.91
N GLY A 102 -26.01 25.32 23.46
CA GLY A 102 -25.98 26.57 24.23
C GLY A 102 -26.52 27.82 23.54
N LEU A 103 -26.63 27.87 22.20
CA LEU A 103 -27.14 29.07 21.53
C LEU A 103 -27.99 28.72 20.31
N THR A 104 -28.98 29.56 20.09
CA THR A 104 -30.11 29.53 19.14
C THR A 104 -29.73 29.49 17.64
N LYS A 105 -28.53 29.04 17.28
CA LYS A 105 -28.05 28.85 15.91
C LYS A 105 -27.31 27.53 15.77
N ILE A 106 -27.65 26.76 14.73
CA ILE A 106 -26.82 25.64 14.28
C ILE A 106 -25.52 26.25 13.75
N GLU A 107 -24.46 26.20 14.56
CA GLU A 107 -23.12 26.55 14.10
C GLU A 107 -22.53 25.37 13.33
N LYS A 108 -22.03 25.64 12.12
CA LYS A 108 -21.33 24.65 11.31
C LYS A 108 -19.91 24.51 11.84
N GLU A 109 -19.55 23.32 12.30
CA GLU A 109 -18.19 23.00 12.68
C GLU A 109 -17.43 22.39 11.49
N GLU A 110 -16.22 22.88 11.24
CA GLU A 110 -15.33 22.32 10.22
C GLU A 110 -14.26 21.45 10.88
N ALA A 111 -14.19 20.18 10.49
CA ALA A 111 -13.09 19.30 10.86
C ALA A 111 -12.18 19.04 9.65
N GLU A 112 -10.88 19.08 9.90
CA GLU A 112 -9.87 18.62 8.94
C GLU A 112 -9.95 17.09 8.82
N ILE A 113 -9.91 16.60 7.59
CA ILE A 113 -9.87 15.16 7.30
C ILE A 113 -8.58 14.84 6.55
N GLN A 114 -8.02 13.67 6.85
CA GLN A 114 -6.95 13.07 6.05
C GLN A 114 -7.54 11.90 5.28
N ASN A 115 -7.67 12.04 3.97
CA ASN A 115 -8.04 10.93 3.09
C ASN A 115 -6.79 10.12 2.77
N LEU A 116 -6.90 8.79 2.84
CA LEU A 116 -5.80 7.85 2.65
C LEU A 116 -6.13 6.89 1.50
N TYR A 117 -5.23 6.83 0.53
CA TYR A 117 -5.34 5.97 -0.65
C TYR A 117 -4.24 4.93 -0.61
N TYR A 118 -4.58 3.66 -0.86
CA TYR A 118 -3.65 2.54 -0.69
C TYR A 118 -3.40 1.83 -2.01
N LEU A 119 -2.13 1.76 -2.40
CA LEU A 119 -1.67 0.91 -3.49
C LEU A 119 -1.05 -0.36 -2.90
N VAL A 120 -1.67 -1.49 -3.20
CA VAL A 120 -1.27 -2.81 -2.69
C VAL A 120 -0.89 -3.71 -3.84
N ILE A 121 0.35 -4.20 -3.84
CA ILE A 121 0.87 -5.05 -4.92
C ILE A 121 1.34 -6.36 -4.31
N SER A 122 0.64 -7.43 -4.67
CA SER A 122 0.80 -8.75 -4.07
C SER A 122 2.14 -9.43 -4.34
N ARG A 123 2.96 -8.91 -5.27
CA ARG A 123 4.22 -9.53 -5.68
C ARG A 123 5.33 -8.50 -5.82
N ALA A 124 6.46 -8.77 -5.17
CA ALA A 124 7.72 -8.06 -5.37
C ALA A 124 8.28 -8.21 -6.80
N GLY A 125 9.04 -7.22 -7.28
CA GLY A 125 9.58 -7.20 -8.64
C GLY A 125 8.57 -6.82 -9.73
N PHE A 126 7.47 -6.19 -9.34
CA PHE A 126 6.51 -5.62 -10.28
C PHE A 126 7.03 -4.28 -10.82
N SER A 127 6.98 -4.12 -12.14
CA SER A 127 7.27 -2.84 -12.81
C SER A 127 6.38 -2.73 -14.05
N THR A 128 5.79 -1.56 -14.27
CA THR A 128 4.92 -1.34 -15.43
C THR A 128 5.42 -0.18 -16.27
N ALA A 129 5.93 -0.51 -17.45
CA ALA A 129 6.13 0.47 -18.52
C ALA A 129 4.90 0.57 -19.46
N ASP A 130 3.90 -0.31 -19.28
CA ASP A 130 2.74 -0.45 -20.17
C ASP A 130 1.68 0.64 -19.91
N GLU A 131 1.26 1.35 -20.97
CA GLU A 131 0.29 2.45 -20.88
C GLU A 131 -1.14 1.96 -20.61
N ASP A 132 -1.55 0.81 -21.19
CA ASP A 132 -2.87 0.20 -20.96
C ASP A 132 -3.09 -0.22 -19.49
N PHE A 133 -1.98 -0.37 -18.76
CA PHE A 133 -1.96 -0.67 -17.35
C PHE A 133 -2.20 0.59 -16.51
N ARG A 134 -1.67 1.75 -16.93
CA ARG A 134 -1.75 3.02 -16.20
C ARG A 134 -3.17 3.56 -16.12
N GLU A 135 -3.94 3.43 -17.20
CA GLU A 135 -5.34 3.92 -17.25
C GLU A 135 -6.26 3.25 -16.22
N LYS A 136 -5.86 2.11 -15.66
CA LYS A 136 -6.65 1.38 -14.65
C LYS A 136 -6.30 1.76 -13.22
N LEU A 137 -5.19 2.47 -13.01
CA LEU A 137 -4.69 2.82 -11.69
C LEU A 137 -5.14 4.21 -11.26
N ILE A 138 -6.45 4.44 -11.24
CA ILE A 138 -7.06 5.72 -10.87
C ILE A 138 -7.66 5.62 -9.47
N PHE A 139 -7.19 6.48 -8.56
CA PHE A 139 -7.76 6.65 -7.23
C PHE A 139 -8.92 7.64 -7.24
N SER A 140 -9.95 7.32 -6.47
CA SER A 140 -11.06 8.23 -6.17
C SER A 140 -11.45 8.17 -4.71
N ASN A 141 -12.29 9.11 -4.28
CA ASN A 141 -12.85 9.11 -2.92
C ASN A 141 -13.75 7.88 -2.68
N GLU A 142 -14.44 7.38 -3.71
CA GLU A 142 -15.28 6.18 -3.67
C GLU A 142 -14.43 4.90 -3.69
N ASN A 143 -13.31 4.89 -4.40
CA ASN A 143 -12.44 3.73 -4.54
C ASN A 143 -10.99 4.08 -4.17
N PRO A 144 -10.70 4.29 -2.87
CA PRO A 144 -9.39 4.73 -2.42
C PRO A 144 -8.36 3.60 -2.34
N ASN A 145 -8.71 2.37 -2.70
CA ASN A 145 -7.80 1.22 -2.62
C ASN A 145 -7.61 0.62 -4.01
N ILE A 146 -6.37 0.57 -4.50
CA ILE A 146 -5.98 -0.11 -5.74
C ILE A 146 -5.17 -1.35 -5.37
N ILE A 147 -5.66 -2.51 -5.78
CA ILE A 147 -5.06 -3.81 -5.48
C ILE A 147 -4.64 -4.48 -6.77
N ILE A 148 -3.34 -4.76 -6.88
CA ILE A 148 -2.74 -5.47 -8.01
C ILE A 148 -2.39 -6.88 -7.55
N ARG A 149 -3.17 -7.84 -8.04
CA ARG A 149 -2.99 -9.27 -7.76
C ARG A 149 -2.25 -9.96 -8.90
N TYR A 150 -1.28 -10.78 -8.52
CA TYR A 150 -0.59 -11.66 -9.44
C TYR A 150 -1.41 -12.94 -9.64
N GLU A 151 -1.67 -13.28 -10.90
CA GLU A 151 -2.26 -14.56 -11.29
C GLU A 151 -1.36 -15.25 -12.31
N ASN A 152 -1.14 -16.55 -12.11
CA ASN A 152 -0.51 -17.41 -13.10
C ASN A 152 -1.61 -18.20 -13.82
N VAL A 153 -1.87 -17.85 -15.09
CA VAL A 153 -2.85 -18.54 -15.91
C VAL A 153 -2.10 -19.24 -17.04
N ASN A 154 -2.08 -20.58 -17.01
CA ASN A 154 -1.41 -21.41 -18.02
C ASN A 154 0.07 -21.06 -18.26
N GLY A 155 0.82 -20.72 -17.21
CA GLY A 155 2.23 -20.35 -17.30
C GLY A 155 2.47 -18.91 -17.74
N LYS A 156 1.43 -18.14 -18.04
CA LYS A 156 1.51 -16.70 -18.34
C LYS A 156 1.17 -15.89 -17.10
N ILE A 157 1.97 -14.86 -16.88
CA ILE A 157 1.74 -13.88 -15.82
C ILE A 157 0.62 -12.94 -16.27
N ARG A 158 -0.40 -12.82 -15.43
CA ARG A 158 -1.46 -11.81 -15.56
C ARG A 158 -1.55 -11.03 -14.26
N TYR A 159 -1.87 -9.75 -14.39
CA TYR A 159 -2.19 -8.89 -13.26
C TYR A 159 -3.69 -8.60 -13.27
N ASP A 160 -4.33 -8.89 -12.15
CA ASP A 160 -5.71 -8.47 -11.87
C ASP A 160 -5.66 -7.17 -11.07
N ILE A 161 -6.36 -6.15 -11.56
CA ILE A 161 -6.40 -4.81 -10.97
C ILE A 161 -7.81 -4.61 -10.44
N SER A 162 -7.92 -4.23 -9.18
CA SER A 162 -9.21 -3.92 -8.58
C SER A 162 -9.16 -2.63 -7.78
N ASN A 163 -10.13 -1.75 -8.02
CA ASN A 163 -10.31 -0.51 -7.29
C ASN A 163 -11.50 -0.72 -6.35
N LYS A 164 -11.31 -0.48 -5.05
CA LYS A 164 -12.27 -0.90 -4.02
C LYS A 164 -12.52 0.19 -2.97
N PRO A 165 -13.78 0.33 -2.48
CA PRO A 165 -14.13 1.24 -1.38
C PRO A 165 -13.52 0.80 -0.06
N HIS A 166 -13.43 -0.51 0.15
CA HIS A 166 -12.91 -1.11 1.37
C HIS A 166 -11.91 -2.21 1.03
N TYR A 167 -10.82 -2.26 1.79
CA TYR A 167 -9.87 -3.34 1.70
C TYR A 167 -9.38 -3.75 3.08
N PHE A 168 -9.23 -5.05 3.25
CA PHE A 168 -8.54 -5.63 4.40
C PHE A 168 -7.15 -5.99 3.94
N LEU A 169 -6.10 -5.48 4.59
CA LEU A 169 -4.73 -5.87 4.28
C LEU A 169 -4.48 -7.27 4.83
N PRO A 170 -4.45 -8.32 3.99
CA PRO A 170 -4.34 -9.69 4.51
C PRO A 170 -2.96 -9.91 5.13
N VAL A 171 -1.94 -9.22 4.60
CA VAL A 171 -0.55 -9.29 5.07
C VAL A 171 -0.39 -8.72 6.49
N TYR A 172 -1.28 -7.83 6.92
CA TYR A 172 -1.19 -7.13 8.22
C TYR A 172 -2.38 -7.41 9.14
N GLU A 173 -3.28 -8.32 8.75
CA GLU A 173 -4.53 -8.64 9.45
C GLU A 173 -5.33 -7.42 9.91
N MET A 174 -5.31 -6.36 9.10
CA MET A 174 -5.83 -5.04 9.48
C MET A 174 -6.89 -4.55 8.49
N SER A 175 -8.04 -4.15 9.04
CA SER A 175 -9.03 -3.35 8.30
C SER A 175 -8.47 -1.95 8.14
N ILE A 176 -8.33 -1.47 6.91
CA ILE A 176 -7.81 -0.14 6.67
C ILE A 176 -8.94 0.86 6.73
N SER A 177 -8.76 1.93 7.50
CA SER A 177 -9.57 3.14 7.33
C SER A 177 -8.93 4.00 6.25
N ASN A 178 -9.72 4.40 5.25
CA ASN A 178 -9.29 5.36 4.22
C ASN A 178 -9.44 6.82 4.68
N LYS A 179 -9.74 7.04 5.95
CA LYS A 179 -10.01 8.38 6.48
C LYS A 179 -9.59 8.51 7.94
N LEU A 180 -8.91 9.60 8.25
CA LEU A 180 -8.71 10.10 9.61
C LEU A 180 -9.46 11.43 9.74
N ILE A 181 -10.07 11.66 10.88
CA ILE A 181 -10.77 12.92 11.19
C ILE A 181 -10.04 13.55 12.36
N LYS A 182 -9.56 14.77 12.18
CA LYS A 182 -8.92 15.53 13.24
C LYS A 182 -9.98 15.97 14.24
N VAL A 183 -9.76 15.64 15.51
CA VAL A 183 -10.60 16.14 16.60
C VAL A 183 -10.08 17.51 17.00
N ASN A 184 -10.93 18.53 16.89
CA ASN A 184 -10.61 19.86 17.39
C ASN A 184 -10.85 19.90 18.90
N PRO A 185 -9.97 20.55 19.68
CA PRO A 185 -10.27 20.81 21.09
C PRO A 185 -11.47 21.75 21.20
N SER A 186 -12.37 21.49 22.14
CA SER A 186 -13.42 22.44 22.51
C SER A 186 -12.76 23.73 23.03
N LYS A 187 -13.18 24.88 22.50
CA LYS A 187 -12.75 26.20 22.97
C LYS A 187 -13.41 26.55 24.30
#